data_AF-A0A960MJV7-F1
#
_entry.id   AF-A0A960MJV7-F1
#
_cell.length_a   1.000
_cell.length_b   1.000
_cell.length_c   1.000
_cell.angle_alpha   90.00
_cell.angle_beta   90.00
_cell.angle_gamma   90.00
#
_symmetry.space_group_name_H-M   'P 1'
#
loop_
_entity.id
_entity.type
_entity.pdbx_description
1 polymer ?
#
loop_
_entity_poly.entity_id
_entity_poly.type
_entity_poly.pdbx_seq_one_letter_code
_entity_poly.pdbx_strand_id
1 'polypeptide(L)'
;KRQFPNPCGYSTGMEDGAILGGAMLSVLCDRFAVTGEDSLHSRAAEVFAGLNRCATVHGVPGFVARNVCPEDGQSTYINSSRDQVTHFVHGLWRYYHSPLADEAAKETIRHRLSEVAERMITFVTPENDYDFCRADGSRCPLGICRMWNVQPHEAARLPMIYAAAWDVTRNERYRELWRRYAPEAIEQSASPGEEKPAYALLQM
;
A
#
# COMPACT_ATOMS: atom_id res chain seq x y z
N LYS A 1 -9.47 -22.88 -8.10
CA LYS A 1 -8.95 -23.87 -7.11
C LYS A 1 -9.14 -23.28 -5.72
N ARG A 2 -9.64 -24.07 -4.75
CA ARG A 2 -9.72 -23.65 -3.33
C ARG A 2 -8.29 -23.39 -2.85
N GLN A 3 -7.99 -22.19 -2.36
CA GLN A 3 -6.66 -21.85 -1.84
C GLN A 3 -6.51 -22.49 -0.46
N PHE A 4 -5.79 -23.62 -0.37
CA PHE A 4 -5.55 -24.33 0.88
C PHE A 4 -4.05 -24.67 1.03
N PRO A 5 -3.37 -24.19 2.09
CA PRO A 5 -3.88 -23.23 3.08
C PRO A 5 -4.19 -21.86 2.44
N ASN A 6 -5.13 -21.11 3.00
CA ASN A 6 -5.53 -19.79 2.52
C ASN A 6 -4.41 -18.77 2.85
N PRO A 7 -3.67 -18.25 1.86
CA PRO A 7 -2.54 -17.38 2.15
C PRO A 7 -2.95 -15.91 2.32
N CYS A 8 -4.20 -15.55 1.98
CA CYS A 8 -4.67 -14.16 1.88
C CYS A 8 -5.79 -13.81 2.88
N GLY A 9 -6.30 -14.76 3.67
CA GLY A 9 -7.43 -14.50 4.57
C GLY A 9 -8.76 -14.23 3.87
N TYR A 10 -8.91 -14.64 2.61
CA TYR A 10 -10.18 -14.53 1.92
C TYR A 10 -11.30 -15.23 2.68
N SER A 11 -12.44 -14.53 2.87
CA SER A 11 -13.61 -15.02 3.59
C SER A 11 -13.38 -15.25 5.09
N THR A 12 -12.37 -14.59 5.70
CA THR A 12 -12.13 -14.64 7.15
C THR A 12 -12.33 -13.29 7.84
N GLY A 13 -12.74 -12.24 7.11
CA GLY A 13 -12.84 -10.87 7.63
C GLY A 13 -11.50 -10.14 7.70
N MET A 14 -10.44 -10.73 7.13
CA MET A 14 -9.07 -10.22 7.18
C MET A 14 -8.50 -9.90 5.80
N GLU A 15 -9.31 -9.99 4.74
CA GLU A 15 -8.85 -9.90 3.35
C GLU A 15 -8.40 -8.50 2.90
N ASP A 16 -9.06 -7.45 3.40
CA ASP A 16 -9.03 -6.10 2.80
C ASP A 16 -8.81 -4.96 3.82
N GLY A 17 -8.29 -5.26 5.00
CA GLY A 17 -8.08 -4.27 6.07
C GLY A 17 -7.20 -3.07 5.65
N ALA A 18 -6.05 -3.30 5.00
CA ALA A 18 -5.17 -2.20 4.57
C ALA A 18 -5.74 -1.44 3.36
N ILE A 19 -6.48 -2.12 2.46
CA ILE A 19 -7.24 -1.46 1.39
C ILE A 19 -8.26 -0.49 1.97
N LEU A 20 -9.16 -0.99 2.81
CA LEU A 20 -10.26 -0.22 3.37
C LEU A 20 -9.76 0.84 4.35
N GLY A 21 -8.76 0.53 5.16
CA GLY A 21 -8.13 1.49 6.07
C GLY A 21 -7.46 2.63 5.32
N GLY A 22 -6.69 2.34 4.26
CA GLY A 22 -6.04 3.35 3.44
C GLY A 22 -7.04 4.28 2.74
N ALA A 23 -8.11 3.71 2.17
CA ALA A 23 -9.20 4.48 1.58
C ALA A 23 -9.94 5.33 2.61
N MET A 24 -10.28 4.77 3.78
CA MET A 24 -10.95 5.49 4.87
C MET A 24 -10.09 6.66 5.37
N LEU A 25 -8.79 6.45 5.55
CA LEU A 25 -7.89 7.50 6.02
C LEU A 25 -7.85 8.69 5.05
N SER A 26 -7.81 8.41 3.74
CA SER A 26 -7.93 9.46 2.71
C SER A 26 -9.25 10.22 2.83
N VAL A 27 -10.38 9.51 2.97
CA VAL A 27 -11.71 10.12 3.10
C VAL A 27 -11.82 11.00 4.35
N LEU A 28 -11.24 10.58 5.48
CA LEU A 28 -11.22 11.39 6.71
C LEU A 28 -10.44 12.69 6.50
N CYS A 29 -9.32 12.64 5.79
CA CYS A 29 -8.53 13.83 5.44
C CYS A 29 -9.33 14.78 4.53
N ASP A 30 -9.97 14.25 3.48
CA ASP A 30 -10.82 15.01 2.57
C ASP A 30 -11.99 15.68 3.30
N ARG A 31 -12.66 14.91 4.17
CA ARG A 31 -13.77 15.42 4.97
C ARG A 31 -13.31 16.55 5.89
N PHE A 32 -12.20 16.37 6.61
CA PHE A 32 -11.70 17.43 7.50
C PHE A 32 -11.32 18.69 6.75
N ALA A 33 -10.71 18.58 5.56
CA ALA A 33 -10.39 19.73 4.73
C ALA A 33 -11.62 20.58 4.36
N VAL A 34 -12.80 19.96 4.30
CA VAL A 34 -14.07 20.63 4.00
C VAL A 34 -14.80 21.08 5.26
N THR A 35 -14.82 20.27 6.32
CA THR A 35 -15.72 20.47 7.47
C THR A 35 -15.04 21.01 8.72
N GLY A 36 -13.73 20.80 8.89
CA GLY A 36 -12.99 21.18 10.10
C GLY A 36 -13.47 20.49 11.39
N GLU A 37 -14.17 19.36 11.29
CA GLU A 37 -14.73 18.65 12.46
C GLU A 37 -13.62 18.09 13.37
N ASP A 38 -13.49 18.62 14.59
CA ASP A 38 -12.48 18.19 15.58
C ASP A 38 -12.48 16.67 15.86
N SER A 39 -13.65 16.03 15.82
CA SER A 39 -13.78 14.58 16.03
C SER A 39 -13.03 13.72 14.99
N LEU A 40 -12.63 14.30 13.85
CA LEU A 40 -11.88 13.60 12.82
C LEU A 40 -10.40 13.38 13.19
N HIS A 41 -9.85 14.14 14.14
CA HIS A 41 -8.49 13.91 14.65
C HIS A 41 -8.35 12.52 15.28
N SER A 42 -9.23 12.18 16.23
CA SER A 42 -9.15 10.87 16.89
C SER A 42 -9.48 9.73 15.92
N ARG A 43 -10.48 9.91 15.04
CA ARG A 43 -10.84 8.89 14.03
C ARG A 43 -9.72 8.61 13.04
N ALA A 44 -9.06 9.65 12.54
CA ALA A 44 -7.91 9.47 11.63
C ALA A 44 -6.74 8.80 12.35
N ALA A 45 -6.46 9.17 13.60
CA ALA A 45 -5.43 8.54 14.42
C ALA A 45 -5.71 7.05 14.68
N GLU A 46 -6.96 6.65 14.92
CA GLU A 46 -7.36 5.24 15.09
C GLU A 46 -7.13 4.43 13.81
N VAL A 47 -7.56 4.95 12.65
CA VAL A 47 -7.34 4.28 11.35
C VAL A 47 -5.85 4.19 11.04
N PHE A 48 -5.10 5.26 11.28
CA PHE A 48 -3.64 5.28 11.13
C PHE A 48 -2.96 4.24 12.03
N ALA A 49 -3.37 4.11 13.30
CA ALA A 49 -2.83 3.12 14.21
C ALA A 49 -3.08 1.68 13.74
N GLY A 50 -4.28 1.40 13.19
CA GLY A 50 -4.61 0.11 12.60
C GLY A 50 -3.77 -0.22 11.37
N LEU A 51 -3.59 0.76 10.47
CA LEU A 51 -2.71 0.62 9.29
C LEU A 51 -1.26 0.38 9.72
N ASN A 52 -0.73 1.18 10.65
CA ASN A 52 0.62 1.00 11.15
C ASN A 52 0.81 -0.40 11.75
N ARG A 53 -0.18 -0.92 12.48
CA ARG A 53 -0.13 -2.29 13.01
C ARG A 53 -0.07 -3.35 11.90
N CYS A 54 -0.81 -3.16 10.80
CA CYS A 54 -0.75 -4.04 9.63
C CYS A 54 0.65 -4.10 8.99
N ALA A 55 1.48 -3.06 9.18
CA ALA A 55 2.84 -3.01 8.65
C ALA A 55 3.92 -3.46 9.65
N THR A 56 3.60 -3.57 10.94
CA THR A 56 4.62 -3.77 11.98
C THR A 56 4.45 -5.06 12.79
N VAL A 57 3.24 -5.55 12.99
CA VAL A 57 2.97 -6.61 13.98
C VAL A 57 3.65 -7.95 13.66
N HIS A 58 3.88 -8.21 12.37
CA HIS A 58 4.56 -9.42 11.87
C HIS A 58 6.10 -9.30 11.89
N GLY A 59 6.67 -8.11 12.17
CA GLY A 59 8.12 -7.92 12.28
C GLY A 59 8.91 -8.00 10.96
N VAL A 60 8.25 -7.82 9.81
CA VAL A 60 8.89 -7.90 8.47
C VAL A 60 8.91 -6.51 7.82
N PRO A 61 10.04 -5.79 7.80
CA PRO A 61 10.10 -4.43 7.26
C PRO A 61 9.56 -4.32 5.82
N GLY A 62 8.72 -3.31 5.61
CA GLY A 62 8.15 -2.96 4.31
C GLY A 62 7.07 -3.90 3.79
N PHE A 63 6.77 -5.00 4.49
CA PHE A 63 5.61 -5.83 4.20
C PHE A 63 4.36 -5.17 4.80
N VAL A 64 3.27 -5.17 4.04
CA VAL A 64 1.96 -4.67 4.50
C VAL A 64 1.01 -5.86 4.54
N ALA A 65 0.67 -6.31 5.75
CA ALA A 65 -0.35 -7.34 5.92
C ALA A 65 -1.74 -6.81 5.51
N ARG A 66 -2.61 -7.73 5.10
CA ARG A 66 -4.00 -7.40 4.72
C ARG A 66 -4.82 -6.91 5.90
N ASN A 67 -4.67 -7.57 7.04
CA ASN A 67 -5.30 -7.21 8.30
C ASN A 67 -4.57 -7.93 9.45
N VAL A 68 -4.91 -7.57 10.68
CA VAL A 68 -4.44 -8.21 11.90
C VAL A 68 -5.61 -8.95 12.55
N CYS A 69 -5.37 -10.16 13.04
CA CYS A 69 -6.39 -10.98 13.68
C CYS A 69 -6.96 -10.25 14.90
N PRO A 70 -8.28 -10.00 14.96
CA PRO A 70 -8.87 -9.24 16.05
C PRO A 70 -8.86 -10.01 17.38
N GLU A 71 -8.82 -11.34 17.36
CA GLU A 71 -8.82 -12.18 18.56
C GLU A 71 -7.49 -12.14 19.32
N ASP A 72 -6.36 -12.12 18.62
CA ASP A 72 -5.03 -12.13 19.25
C ASP A 72 -4.23 -10.83 19.09
N GLY A 73 -4.68 -9.94 18.20
CA GLY A 73 -4.04 -8.66 17.90
C GLY A 73 -2.65 -8.79 17.27
N GLN A 74 -2.26 -9.99 16.81
CA GLN A 74 -0.89 -10.34 16.42
C GLN A 74 -0.80 -11.11 15.10
N SER A 75 -1.69 -12.07 14.86
CA SER A 75 -1.62 -12.94 13.69
C SER A 75 -1.98 -12.21 12.41
N THR A 76 -1.27 -12.54 11.33
CA THR A 76 -1.50 -11.99 10.00
C THR A 76 -1.39 -13.08 8.95
N TYR A 77 -2.04 -12.86 7.80
CA TYR A 77 -1.82 -13.68 6.62
C TYR A 77 -0.54 -13.28 5.90
N ILE A 78 0.22 -14.28 5.46
CA ILE A 78 1.56 -14.11 4.92
C ILE A 78 1.61 -13.45 3.53
N ASN A 79 0.49 -13.46 2.79
CA ASN A 79 0.41 -12.93 1.44
C ASN A 79 -0.39 -11.62 1.41
N SER A 80 0.24 -10.58 0.86
CA SER A 80 -0.38 -9.29 0.62
C SER A 80 -1.01 -9.21 -0.79
N SER A 81 -1.24 -8.00 -1.29
CA SER A 81 -1.38 -7.71 -2.72
C SER A 81 -0.93 -6.28 -3.01
N ARG A 82 -0.68 -6.01 -4.29
CA ARG A 82 -0.47 -4.67 -4.81
C ARG A 82 -1.53 -3.67 -4.35
N ASP A 83 -2.81 -4.08 -4.25
CA ASP A 83 -3.89 -3.20 -3.77
C ASP A 83 -3.71 -2.79 -2.31
N GLN A 84 -3.32 -3.73 -1.43
CA GLN A 84 -3.05 -3.44 -0.02
C GLN A 84 -1.97 -2.37 0.11
N VAL A 85 -0.85 -2.58 -0.59
CA VAL A 85 0.28 -1.65 -0.57
C VAL A 85 -0.11 -0.30 -1.16
N THR A 86 -0.85 -0.29 -2.27
CA THR A 86 -1.25 0.94 -2.97
C THR A 86 -2.11 1.81 -2.06
N HIS A 87 -3.18 1.27 -1.49
CA HIS A 87 -4.09 2.03 -0.63
C HIS A 87 -3.45 2.38 0.71
N PHE A 88 -2.61 1.50 1.29
CA PHE A 88 -1.81 1.82 2.47
C PHE A 88 -0.93 3.05 2.23
N VAL A 89 -0.13 3.03 1.16
CA VAL A 89 0.78 4.13 0.81
C VAL A 89 0.00 5.41 0.54
N HIS A 90 -1.07 5.34 -0.26
CA HIS A 90 -1.91 6.51 -0.55
C HIS A 90 -2.53 7.09 0.72
N GLY A 91 -3.15 6.27 1.57
CA GLY A 91 -3.77 6.72 2.82
C GLY A 91 -2.78 7.40 3.76
N LEU A 92 -1.60 6.81 3.94
CA LEU A 92 -0.53 7.41 4.75
C LEU A 92 -0.03 8.73 4.15
N TRP A 93 0.19 8.79 2.84
CA TRP A 93 0.63 10.02 2.17
C TRP A 93 -0.41 11.15 2.28
N ARG A 94 -1.70 10.84 2.11
CA ARG A 94 -2.80 11.79 2.32
C ARG A 94 -2.83 12.31 3.75
N TYR A 95 -2.67 11.41 4.74
CA TYR A 95 -2.67 11.79 6.15
C TYR A 95 -1.47 12.66 6.51
N TYR A 96 -0.28 12.32 6.02
CA TYR A 96 0.96 13.10 6.23
C TYR A 96 0.81 14.57 5.83
N HIS A 97 0.14 14.84 4.71
CA HIS A 97 -0.11 16.20 4.20
C HIS A 97 -1.35 16.87 4.76
N SER A 98 -2.11 16.16 5.59
CA SER A 98 -3.29 16.72 6.24
C SER A 98 -2.92 17.44 7.54
N PRO A 99 -3.69 18.44 7.97
CA PRO A 99 -3.57 19.04 9.30
C PRO A 99 -3.97 18.07 10.45
N LEU A 100 -4.50 16.90 10.13
CA LEU A 100 -4.88 15.90 11.14
C LEU A 100 -3.65 15.15 11.70
N ALA A 101 -2.56 15.05 10.93
CA ALA A 101 -1.36 14.34 11.35
C ALA A 101 -0.43 15.25 12.18
N ASP A 102 -0.10 14.79 13.39
CA ASP A 102 0.94 15.39 14.21
C ASP A 102 2.35 14.97 13.74
N GLU A 103 3.39 15.59 14.31
CA GLU A 103 4.76 15.32 13.92
C GLU A 103 5.23 13.89 14.23
N ALA A 104 4.67 13.26 15.28
CA ALA A 104 5.00 11.87 15.61
C ALA A 104 4.42 10.89 14.57
N ALA A 105 3.20 11.13 14.11
CA ALA A 105 2.58 10.41 13.01
C ALA A 105 3.36 10.62 11.71
N LYS A 106 3.75 11.86 11.41
CA LYS A 106 4.55 12.17 10.21
C LYS A 106 5.91 11.47 10.20
N GLU A 107 6.59 11.40 11.35
CA GLU A 107 7.84 10.65 11.47
C GLU A 107 7.62 9.15 11.24
N THR A 108 6.57 8.59 11.85
CA THR A 108 6.20 7.20 11.62
C THR A 108 5.90 6.93 10.13
N ILE A 109 5.19 7.84 9.45
CA ILE A 109 4.87 7.72 8.03
C ILE A 109 6.14 7.76 7.17
N ARG A 110 7.08 8.68 7.44
CA ARG A 110 8.38 8.73 6.76
C ARG A 110 9.07 7.37 6.82
N HIS A 111 9.13 6.79 8.00
CA HIS A 111 9.75 5.48 8.21
C HIS A 111 9.02 4.37 7.46
N ARG A 112 7.68 4.28 7.59
CA ARG A 112 6.86 3.24 6.95
C ARG A 112 6.92 3.29 5.43
N LEU A 113 6.81 4.47 4.82
CA LEU A 113 6.88 4.63 3.37
C LEU A 113 8.29 4.31 2.84
N SER A 114 9.34 4.64 3.60
CA SER A 114 10.71 4.25 3.26
C SER A 114 10.88 2.73 3.27
N GLU A 115 10.40 2.03 4.30
CA GLU A 115 10.49 0.56 4.36
C GLU A 115 9.75 -0.12 3.20
N VAL A 116 8.57 0.38 2.84
CA VAL A 116 7.83 -0.13 1.68
C VAL A 116 8.63 0.10 0.39
N ALA A 117 9.20 1.29 0.20
CA ALA A 117 10.04 1.59 -0.96
C ALA A 117 11.29 0.69 -1.01
N GLU A 118 12.00 0.52 0.11
CA GLU A 118 13.17 -0.38 0.19
C GLU A 118 12.81 -1.83 -0.11
N ARG A 119 11.63 -2.29 0.32
CA ARG A 119 11.12 -3.60 -0.06
C ARG A 119 10.90 -3.71 -1.56
N MET A 120 10.30 -2.70 -2.19
CA MET A 120 10.14 -2.70 -3.65
C MET A 120 11.50 -2.77 -4.35
N ILE A 121 12.48 -1.99 -3.90
CA ILE A 121 13.84 -2.00 -4.48
C ILE A 121 14.51 -3.37 -4.34
N THR A 122 14.32 -4.02 -3.19
CA THR A 122 14.95 -5.31 -2.89
C THR A 122 14.32 -6.45 -3.69
N PHE A 123 12.99 -6.48 -3.79
CA PHE A 123 12.27 -7.65 -4.30
C PHE A 123 11.72 -7.50 -5.72
N VAL A 124 11.39 -6.29 -6.18
CA VAL A 124 10.79 -6.08 -7.52
C VAL A 124 11.88 -6.14 -8.59
N THR A 125 12.40 -7.34 -8.84
CA THR A 125 13.48 -7.64 -9.78
C THR A 125 13.03 -8.71 -10.78
N PRO A 126 13.71 -8.85 -11.94
CA PRO A 126 13.41 -9.92 -12.90
C PRO A 126 13.44 -11.33 -12.30
N GLU A 127 14.36 -11.60 -11.35
CA GLU A 127 14.52 -12.91 -10.70
C GLU A 127 13.28 -13.29 -9.87
N ASN A 128 12.64 -12.28 -9.27
CA ASN A 128 11.38 -12.44 -8.55
C ASN A 128 10.15 -12.24 -9.43
N ASP A 129 10.33 -12.11 -10.76
CA ASP A 129 9.25 -11.81 -11.71
C ASP A 129 8.47 -10.55 -11.29
N TYR A 130 9.23 -9.55 -10.83
CA TYR A 130 8.77 -8.26 -10.33
C TYR A 130 7.77 -8.32 -9.16
N ASP A 131 7.77 -9.41 -8.40
CA ASP A 131 6.97 -9.60 -7.19
C ASP A 131 7.66 -8.97 -5.97
N PHE A 132 6.92 -8.27 -5.10
CA PHE A 132 7.49 -7.77 -3.84
C PHE A 132 7.58 -8.84 -2.73
N CYS A 133 7.24 -10.09 -3.05
CA CYS A 133 7.26 -11.28 -2.20
C CYS A 133 6.34 -11.22 -0.96
N ARG A 134 6.07 -12.41 -0.41
CA ARG A 134 5.36 -12.63 0.86
C ARG A 134 6.20 -12.25 2.06
N ALA A 135 5.61 -12.28 3.25
CA ALA A 135 6.34 -12.00 4.49
C ALA A 135 7.52 -12.96 4.75
N ASP A 136 7.48 -14.22 4.27
CA ASP A 136 8.61 -15.17 4.32
C ASP A 136 9.65 -14.97 3.21
N GLY A 137 9.50 -13.96 2.36
CA GLY A 137 10.38 -13.71 1.22
C GLY A 137 10.11 -14.59 -0.01
N SER A 138 9.18 -15.55 0.06
CA SER A 138 8.79 -16.36 -1.10
C SER A 138 7.87 -15.57 -2.05
N ARG A 139 7.90 -15.92 -3.34
CA ARG A 139 7.04 -15.26 -4.35
C ARG A 139 5.56 -15.51 -4.09
N CYS A 140 4.72 -14.51 -4.38
CA CYS A 140 3.27 -14.68 -4.38
C CYS A 140 2.84 -15.77 -5.39
N PRO A 141 2.00 -16.76 -5.02
CA PRO A 141 1.61 -17.82 -5.94
C PRO A 141 0.46 -17.37 -6.87
N LEU A 142 -0.13 -16.20 -6.59
CA LEU A 142 -1.29 -15.66 -7.28
C LEU A 142 -0.92 -14.53 -8.26
N GLY A 143 0.34 -14.10 -8.28
CA GLY A 143 0.80 -12.95 -9.09
C GLY A 143 0.30 -11.59 -8.63
N ILE A 144 -0.53 -11.53 -7.57
CA ILE A 144 -1.13 -10.28 -7.08
C ILE A 144 -0.15 -9.38 -6.32
N CYS A 145 1.08 -9.82 -6.07
CA CYS A 145 2.17 -9.00 -5.52
C CYS A 145 3.18 -8.53 -6.60
N ARG A 146 2.96 -8.85 -7.88
CA ARG A 146 3.75 -8.28 -8.98
C ARG A 146 3.49 -6.78 -9.13
N MET A 147 4.54 -5.98 -9.26
CA MET A 147 4.49 -4.51 -9.32
C MET A 147 4.94 -3.90 -10.64
N TRP A 148 5.56 -4.70 -11.51
CA TRP A 148 6.00 -4.29 -12.85
C TRP A 148 5.67 -5.37 -13.88
N ASN A 149 5.60 -5.03 -15.17
CA ASN A 149 5.04 -5.91 -16.21
C ASN A 149 3.63 -6.40 -15.85
N VAL A 150 2.78 -5.42 -15.52
CA VAL A 150 1.41 -5.60 -15.01
C VAL A 150 0.38 -5.07 -16.01
N GLN A 151 -0.91 -5.12 -15.70
CA GLN A 151 -1.93 -4.54 -16.58
C GLN A 151 -1.92 -3.02 -16.53
N PRO A 152 -2.47 -2.33 -17.54
CA PRO A 152 -2.35 -0.87 -17.63
C PRO A 152 -2.95 -0.09 -16.45
N HIS A 153 -3.99 -0.63 -15.78
CA HIS A 153 -4.60 -0.01 -14.60
C HIS A 153 -3.75 -0.15 -13.32
N GLU A 154 -2.62 -0.84 -13.40
CA GLU A 154 -1.76 -1.19 -12.27
C GLU A 154 -0.36 -0.57 -12.41
N ALA A 155 -0.02 -0.09 -13.61
CA ALA A 155 1.32 0.33 -14.00
C ALA A 155 1.87 1.47 -13.14
N ALA A 156 1.02 2.43 -12.75
CA ALA A 156 1.43 3.60 -11.98
C ALA A 156 1.79 3.29 -10.51
N ARG A 157 1.46 2.10 -10.00
CA ARG A 157 1.57 1.79 -8.56
C ARG A 157 3.01 1.75 -8.07
N LEU A 158 3.92 1.16 -8.83
CA LEU A 158 5.35 1.13 -8.46
C LEU A 158 5.97 2.54 -8.41
N PRO A 159 5.87 3.39 -9.46
CA PRO A 159 6.38 4.76 -9.38
C PRO A 159 5.66 5.60 -8.33
N MET A 160 4.36 5.36 -8.05
CA MET A 160 3.63 6.04 -6.98
C MET A 160 4.27 5.79 -5.60
N ILE A 161 4.67 4.55 -5.30
CA ILE A 161 5.34 4.22 -4.03
C ILE A 161 6.63 5.02 -3.86
N TYR A 162 7.46 5.07 -4.91
CA TYR A 162 8.70 5.84 -4.88
C TYR A 162 8.45 7.35 -4.79
N ALA A 163 7.43 7.87 -5.48
CA ALA A 163 7.06 9.28 -5.40
C ALA A 163 6.62 9.66 -3.98
N ALA A 164 5.77 8.85 -3.35
CA ALA A 164 5.31 9.08 -1.98
C ALA A 164 6.46 9.02 -0.97
N ALA A 165 7.35 8.03 -1.09
CA ALA A 165 8.53 7.92 -0.23
C ALA A 165 9.49 9.10 -0.40
N TRP A 166 9.77 9.53 -1.65
CA TRP A 166 10.58 10.72 -1.92
C TRP A 166 9.93 11.97 -1.32
N ASP A 167 8.62 12.15 -1.49
CA ASP A 167 7.97 13.38 -1.07
C ASP A 167 8.02 13.60 0.45
N VAL A 168 7.86 12.53 1.23
CA VAL A 168 7.90 12.64 2.70
C VAL A 168 9.32 12.64 3.28
N THR A 169 10.31 12.09 2.59
CA THR A 169 11.69 11.96 3.10
C THR A 169 12.72 12.87 2.43
N ARG A 170 12.45 13.31 1.21
CA ARG A 170 13.38 13.97 0.29
C ARG A 170 14.63 13.15 -0.05
N ASN A 171 14.60 11.83 0.15
CA ASN A 171 15.70 10.94 -0.26
C ASN A 171 15.76 10.82 -1.80
N GLU A 172 16.84 11.29 -2.39
CA GLU A 172 17.00 11.39 -3.85
C GLU A 172 16.95 10.04 -4.57
N ARG A 173 17.36 8.94 -3.90
CA ARG A 173 17.26 7.59 -4.48
C ARG A 173 15.83 7.24 -4.89
N TYR A 174 14.84 7.64 -4.08
CA TYR A 174 13.43 7.41 -4.39
C TYR A 174 12.95 8.29 -5.55
N ARG A 175 13.48 9.52 -5.68
CA ARG A 175 13.18 10.40 -6.82
C ARG A 175 13.69 9.81 -8.13
N GLU A 176 14.93 9.31 -8.14
CA GLU A 176 15.53 8.67 -9.31
C GLU A 176 14.71 7.46 -9.77
N LEU A 177 14.31 6.59 -8.83
CA LEU A 177 13.49 5.42 -9.13
C LEU A 177 12.09 5.79 -9.62
N TRP A 178 11.42 6.75 -8.96
CA TRP A 178 10.15 7.28 -9.44
C TRP A 178 10.26 7.79 -10.88
N ARG A 179 11.26 8.64 -11.16
CA ARG A 179 11.47 9.24 -12.47
C ARG A 179 11.88 8.22 -13.54
N ARG A 180 12.52 7.14 -13.15
CA ARG A 180 12.84 6.01 -14.04
C ARG A 180 11.59 5.27 -14.51
N TYR A 181 10.68 4.94 -13.60
CA TYR A 181 9.51 4.11 -13.90
C TYR A 181 8.29 4.90 -14.39
N ALA A 182 8.16 6.18 -14.01
CA ALA A 182 6.96 6.97 -14.32
C ALA A 182 6.64 7.11 -15.82
N PRO A 183 7.60 7.36 -16.74
CA PRO A 183 7.26 7.55 -18.16
C PRO A 183 6.55 6.35 -18.79
N GLU A 184 7.11 5.15 -18.64
CA GLU A 184 6.53 3.92 -19.16
C GLU A 184 5.19 3.60 -18.48
N ALA A 185 5.10 3.81 -17.17
CA ALA A 185 3.86 3.59 -16.44
C ALA A 185 2.73 4.52 -16.92
N ILE A 186 3.02 5.79 -17.19
CA ILE A 186 2.05 6.77 -17.71
C ILE A 186 1.59 6.38 -19.12
N GLU A 187 2.53 6.05 -20.01
CA GLU A 187 2.22 5.60 -21.37
C GLU A 187 1.34 4.35 -21.35
N GLN A 188 1.70 3.38 -20.50
CA GLN A 188 0.93 2.16 -20.34
C GLN A 188 -0.47 2.49 -19.82
N SER A 189 -0.59 3.24 -18.72
CA SER A 189 -1.88 3.59 -18.10
C SER A 189 -2.82 4.35 -19.02
N ALA A 190 -2.30 5.12 -19.98
CA ALA A 190 -3.11 5.81 -21.00
C ALA A 190 -3.77 4.86 -22.02
N SER A 191 -3.39 3.59 -22.05
CA SER A 191 -3.89 2.58 -22.99
C SER A 191 -4.66 1.47 -22.25
N PRO A 192 -5.90 1.74 -21.78
CA PRO A 192 -6.71 0.71 -21.16
C PRO A 192 -7.14 -0.33 -22.21
N GLY A 193 -6.56 -1.53 -22.16
CA GLY A 193 -6.93 -2.64 -23.05
C GLY A 193 -8.43 -3.00 -23.02
N GLU A 194 -8.89 -3.71 -24.05
CA GLU A 194 -10.32 -3.98 -24.33
C GLU A 194 -11.01 -4.90 -23.31
N GLU A 195 -10.27 -5.83 -22.68
CA GLU A 195 -10.81 -6.82 -21.73
C GLU A 195 -10.49 -6.47 -20.27
N LYS A 196 -10.91 -5.29 -19.81
CA LYS A 196 -10.76 -4.91 -18.40
C LYS A 196 -12.03 -5.16 -17.60
N PRO A 197 -11.94 -5.81 -16.43
CA PRO A 197 -13.09 -5.89 -15.55
C PRO A 197 -13.45 -4.48 -15.07
N ALA A 198 -14.75 -4.18 -14.94
CA ALA A 198 -15.24 -2.83 -14.64
C ALA A 198 -14.59 -2.21 -13.37
N TYR A 199 -14.24 -3.04 -12.38
CA TYR A 199 -13.55 -2.57 -11.17
C TYR A 199 -12.16 -1.96 -11.46
N ALA A 200 -11.50 -2.35 -12.54
CA ALA A 200 -10.19 -1.81 -12.92
C ALA A 200 -10.27 -0.33 -13.37
N LEU A 201 -11.47 0.17 -13.66
CA LEU A 201 -11.73 1.59 -13.93
C LEU A 201 -11.99 2.40 -12.65
N LEU A 202 -12.19 1.72 -11.52
CA LEU A 202 -12.47 2.32 -10.20
C LEU A 202 -11.23 2.38 -9.30
N GLN A 203 -10.12 1.78 -9.72
CA GLN A 203 -8.86 1.79 -8.99
C GLN A 203 -8.08 3.07 -9.33
N MET A 204 -7.49 3.70 -8.31
CA MET A 204 -6.68 4.93 -8.43
C MET A 204 -5.40 4.70 -9.23
#